data_AF-A0A6L6I8C7-F1
#
_entry.id   AF-A0A6L6I8C7-F1
#
_cell.length_a   1.000
_cell.length_b   1.000
_cell.length_c   1.000
_cell.angle_alpha   90.00
_cell.angle_beta   90.00
_cell.angle_gamma   90.00
#
_symmetry.space_group_name_H-M   'P 1'
#
loop_
_entity.id
_entity.type
_entity.pdbx_description
1 polymer ?
#
loop_
_entity_poly.entity_id
_entity_poly.type
_entity_poly.pdbx_seq_one_letter_code
_entity_poly.pdbx_strand_id
1 'polypeptide(L)' 'EYLQLERTAVAGASCSPNGLVGRDNTGAILSCQSGTWGTIGGKLKVTQLSTTGYLGQFDFCAIARMG' A
#
# COMPACT_ATOMS: atom_id res chain seq x y z
N GLU A 1 4.31 -20.09 -11.93
CA GLU A 1 2.84 -19.97 -12.08
C GLU A 1 2.43 -18.54 -11.79
N TYR A 2 1.44 -17.99 -12.50
CA TYR A 2 0.93 -16.63 -12.27
C TYR A 2 -0.59 -16.69 -12.10
N LEU A 3 -1.12 -15.89 -11.17
CA LEU A 3 -2.57 -15.77 -10.96
C LEU A 3 -3.05 -14.46 -11.57
N GLN A 4 -3.85 -14.55 -12.63
CA GLN A 4 -4.49 -13.41 -13.26
C GLN A 4 -5.89 -13.22 -12.69
N LEU A 5 -6.15 -12.04 -12.15
CA LEU A 5 -7.49 -11.65 -11.72
C LEU A 5 -8.22 -10.98 -12.88
N GLU A 6 -9.37 -11.56 -13.28
CA GLU A 6 -10.17 -11.08 -14.41
C GLU A 6 -10.88 -9.76 -14.13
N ARG A 7 -11.21 -9.51 -12.86
CA ARG A 7 -11.91 -8.29 -12.44
C ARG A 7 -10.99 -7.38 -11.66
N THR A 8 -11.18 -6.09 -11.85
CA THR A 8 -10.55 -5.05 -11.05
C THR A 8 -11.46 -4.67 -9.87
N ALA A 9 -10.85 -4.39 -8.74
CA ALA A 9 -11.50 -3.85 -7.56
C ALA A 9 -11.22 -2.35 -7.45
N VAL A 10 -12.13 -1.63 -6.80
CA VAL A 10 -12.03 -0.18 -6.59
C VAL A 10 -11.73 0.06 -5.12
N ALA A 11 -10.66 0.79 -4.83
CA ALA A 11 -10.31 1.16 -3.47
C ALA A 11 -11.47 1.92 -2.79
N GLY A 12 -11.79 1.55 -1.56
CA GLY A 12 -12.93 2.09 -0.80
C GLY A 12 -14.29 1.49 -1.15
N ALA A 13 -14.42 0.69 -2.21
CA ALA A 13 -15.67 0.00 -2.51
C ALA A 13 -15.90 -1.18 -1.54
N SER A 14 -17.19 -1.52 -1.34
CA SER A 14 -17.58 -2.66 -0.52
C SER A 14 -17.10 -3.99 -1.10
N CYS A 15 -16.75 -4.93 -0.23
CA CYS A 15 -16.31 -6.27 -0.62
C CYS A 15 -16.73 -7.32 0.41
N SER A 16 -16.88 -8.57 -0.03
CA SER A 16 -17.17 -9.73 0.81
C SER A 16 -16.80 -11.02 0.08
N PRO A 17 -16.29 -12.06 0.76
CA PRO A 17 -15.91 -12.08 2.17
C PRO A 17 -14.63 -11.28 2.45
N ASN A 18 -14.36 -11.00 3.73
CA ASN A 18 -13.04 -10.52 4.15
C ASN A 18 -11.96 -11.53 3.75
N GLY A 19 -10.77 -11.04 3.37
CA GLY A 19 -9.63 -11.87 2.98
C GLY A 19 -9.42 -12.04 1.47
N LEU A 20 -10.31 -11.47 0.64
CA LEU A 20 -10.06 -11.41 -0.80
C LEU A 20 -8.84 -10.52 -1.11
N VAL A 21 -8.07 -10.94 -2.12
CA VAL A 21 -6.99 -10.14 -2.73
C VAL A 21 -7.43 -9.77 -4.14
N GLY A 22 -7.22 -8.52 -4.52
CA GLY A 22 -7.66 -7.92 -5.78
C GLY A 22 -6.58 -7.05 -6.40
N ARG A 23 -6.84 -6.54 -7.60
CA ARG A 23 -6.05 -5.43 -8.18
C ARG A 23 -6.96 -4.35 -8.72
N ASP A 24 -6.49 -3.11 -8.76
CA ASP A 24 -7.17 -2.05 -9.52
C ASP A 24 -6.75 -2.06 -11.01
N ASN A 25 -7.24 -1.09 -11.78
CA ASN A 25 -6.92 -0.94 -13.20
C ASN A 25 -5.47 -0.49 -13.47
N THR A 26 -4.75 0.00 -12.45
CA THR A 26 -3.33 0.35 -12.53
C THR A 26 -2.42 -0.80 -12.10
N GLY A 27 -2.99 -1.89 -11.61
CA GLY A 27 -2.27 -3.04 -11.08
C GLY A 27 -1.91 -2.91 -9.61
N ALA A 28 -2.40 -1.91 -8.89
CA ALA A 28 -2.19 -1.80 -7.44
C ALA A 28 -2.93 -2.94 -6.73
N ILE A 29 -2.27 -3.57 -5.76
CA ILE A 29 -2.84 -4.69 -5.01
C ILE A 29 -3.80 -4.16 -3.94
N LEU A 30 -4.99 -4.74 -3.88
CA LEU A 30 -6.03 -4.43 -2.91
C LEU A 30 -6.31 -5.64 -2.02
N SER A 31 -6.64 -5.41 -0.75
CA SER A 31 -7.18 -6.42 0.17
C SER A 31 -8.58 -6.06 0.63
N CYS A 32 -9.46 -7.05 0.71
CA CYS A 32 -10.76 -6.88 1.33
C CYS A 32 -10.62 -7.07 2.84
N GLN A 33 -10.70 -5.98 3.60
CA GLN A 33 -10.67 -5.99 5.05
C GLN A 33 -11.83 -5.16 5.59
N SER A 34 -12.48 -5.67 6.63
CA SER A 34 -13.63 -5.00 7.26
C SER A 34 -14.75 -4.63 6.26
N GLY A 35 -14.94 -5.45 5.23
CA GLY A 35 -15.96 -5.25 4.20
C GLY A 35 -15.62 -4.19 3.15
N THR A 36 -14.38 -3.70 3.10
CA THR A 36 -13.95 -2.69 2.11
C THR A 36 -12.60 -3.01 1.47
N TRP A 37 -12.43 -2.63 0.20
CA TRP A 37 -11.16 -2.77 -0.51
C TRP A 37 -10.16 -1.70 -0.06
N GLY A 38 -9.08 -2.10 0.61
CA GLY A 38 -7.96 -1.25 0.99
C GLY A 38 -6.74 -1.48 0.11
N THR A 39 -5.95 -0.44 -0.15
CA THR A 39 -4.66 -0.58 -0.86
C THR A 39 -3.60 -1.20 0.05
N ILE A 40 -2.97 -2.28 -0.41
CA ILE A 40 -1.85 -2.90 0.28
C ILE A 40 -0.58 -2.15 -0.14
N GLY A 41 -0.33 -1.01 0.49
CA GLY A 41 0.82 -0.18 0.19
C GLY A 41 0.64 1.23 0.74
N GLY A 42 1.45 1.60 1.73
CA GLY A 42 1.47 2.98 2.21
C GLY A 42 2.05 3.89 1.15
N LYS A 43 1.39 5.02 0.86
CA LYS A 43 2.07 6.14 0.22
C LYS A 43 3.20 6.55 1.17
N LEU A 44 4.45 6.38 0.74
CA LEU A 44 5.61 6.94 1.41
C LEU A 44 5.41 8.46 1.45
N LYS A 45 4.85 8.97 2.55
CA LYS A 45 4.88 10.41 2.81
C LYS A 45 6.30 10.73 3.22
N VAL A 46 7.16 10.96 2.24
CA VAL A 46 8.42 11.66 2.46
C VAL A 46 8.06 13.09 2.81
N THR A 47 7.94 13.38 4.10
CA THR A 47 8.14 14.75 4.57
C THR A 47 9.62 15.04 4.44
N GLN A 48 10.04 15.61 3.31
CA GLN A 48 11.36 16.20 3.15
C GLN A 48 11.45 17.36 4.14
N LEU A 49 12.03 17.11 5.32
CA LEU A 49 12.32 18.18 6.27
C LEU A 49 13.62 18.85 5.81
N SER A 50 13.52 19.69 4.80
CA SER A 50 14.63 20.48 4.26
C SER A 50 15.87 19.64 3.84
N THR A 51 16.91 20.31 3.35
CA THR A 51 18.15 19.76 2.76
C THR A 51 19.02 18.87 3.67
N THR A 52 18.48 18.32 4.76
CA THR A 52 19.27 17.69 5.84
C THR A 52 18.71 16.38 6.39
N GLY A 53 17.65 15.78 5.82
CA GLY A 53 17.34 14.37 6.14
C GLY A 53 15.91 13.91 5.88
N TYR A 54 15.76 12.61 5.61
CA TYR A 54 14.49 11.90 5.59
C TYR A 54 14.11 11.52 7.03
N LEU A 55 13.02 12.07 7.56
CA LEU A 55 12.37 11.57 8.77
C LEU A 55 11.03 10.93 8.37
N GLY A 56 11.10 9.67 7.99
CA GLY A 56 9.94 8.78 8.04
C GLY A 56 10.07 7.90 9.27
N GLN A 57 9.02 7.81 10.09
CA GLN A 57 8.93 6.78 11.12
C GLN A 57 8.57 5.47 10.42
N PHE A 58 9.56 4.58 10.30
CA PHE A 58 9.36 3.22 9.79
C PHE A 58 9.44 2.25 10.98
N ASP A 59 8.70 1.13 10.93
CA ASP A 59 8.91 -0.03 11.81
C ASP A 59 10.17 -0.84 11.43
N PHE A 60 10.99 -0.33 10.52
CA PHE A 60 12.26 -0.91 10.11
C PHE A 60 13.39 0.06 10.46
N CYS A 61 14.46 -0.44 11.08
CA CYS A 61 15.63 0.34 11.47
C CYS A 61 16.20 1.15 10.28
N ALA A 62 16.01 2.47 10.27
CA ALA A 62 16.63 3.35 9.29
C ALA A 62 17.94 3.92 9.87
N ILE A 63 19.07 3.46 9.33
CA ILE A 63 20.39 4.02 9.63
C ILE A 63 20.59 5.26 8.72
N ALA A 64 20.50 6.46 9.29
CA ALA A 64 21.03 7.65 8.65
C ALA A 64 22.48 7.85 9.11
N ARG A 65 23.45 7.40 8.32
CA ARG A 65 24.86 7.81 8.48
C ARG A 65 25.08 9.06 7.63
N MET A 66 25.32 10.19 8.29
CA MET A 66 25.90 11.37 7.63
C MET A 66 27.42 11.31 7.79
N GLY A 67 28.13 11.46 6.67
CA GLY A 67 29.55 11.79 6.63
C GLY A 67 29.74 13.29 6.55
#